data_AF-A0AA40RY31-F1
#
_entry.id   AF-A0AA40RY31-F1
#
_cell.length_a   1.000
_cell.length_b   1.000
_cell.length_c   1.000
_cell.angle_alpha   90.00
_cell.angle_beta   90.00
_cell.angle_gamma   90.00
#
_symmetry.space_group_name_H-M   'P 1'
#
loop_
_entity.id
_entity.type
_entity.pdbx_description
1 polymer ?
#
loop_
_entity_poly.entity_id
_entity_poly.type
_entity_poly.pdbx_seq_one_letter_code
_entity_poly.pdbx_strand_id
1 'polypeptide(L)'
;QVSVDEFVNSVKAMAPSFAGIHLEDIAAPRVFEIERRLSEELNIPVYHDDQTGTAIVVLAGLINAAKVVHKKLSELKVIINGVGAAGVATAKILIAAGMTKITLIDVHGVVSQNDDRYNSYQRELARKVSQAAGETLDDVITGQ
;
A
#
# COMPACT_ATOMS: atom_id res chain seq x y z
N GLN A 1 15.40 15.46 -3.60
CA GLN A 1 15.95 14.15 -3.20
C GLN A 1 16.89 13.67 -4.31
N VAL A 2 17.95 12.93 -3.99
CA VAL A 2 18.88 12.31 -4.98
C VAL A 2 18.16 11.32 -5.89
N SER A 3 18.77 10.89 -7.00
CA SER A 3 18.16 9.88 -7.88
C SER A 3 17.93 8.53 -7.17
N VAL A 4 17.08 7.66 -7.73
CA VAL A 4 16.87 6.29 -7.20
C VAL A 4 18.18 5.51 -7.24
N ASP A 5 18.93 5.60 -8.34
CA ASP A 5 20.24 4.96 -8.50
C ASP A 5 21.24 5.40 -7.43
N GLU A 6 21.39 6.70 -7.22
CA GLU A 6 22.31 7.23 -6.21
C GLU A 6 21.90 6.78 -4.81
N PHE A 7 20.60 6.76 -4.51
CA PHE A 7 20.10 6.29 -3.22
C PHE A 7 20.42 4.82 -2.99
N VAL A 8 20.06 3.95 -3.96
CA VAL A 8 20.28 2.50 -3.88
C VAL A 8 21.77 2.18 -3.76
N ASN A 9 22.60 2.81 -4.58
CA ASN A 9 24.06 2.58 -4.54
C ASN A 9 24.67 3.02 -3.20
N SER A 10 24.20 4.13 -2.63
CA SER A 10 24.65 4.61 -1.33
C SER A 10 24.29 3.61 -0.20
N VAL A 11 23.04 3.13 -0.17
CA VAL A 11 22.62 2.13 0.83
C VAL A 11 23.39 0.83 0.66
N LYS A 12 23.59 0.36 -0.59
CA LYS A 12 24.38 -0.85 -0.86
C LYS A 12 25.82 -0.75 -0.38
N ALA A 13 26.47 0.39 -0.57
CA ALA A 13 27.83 0.60 -0.10
C ALA A 13 27.94 0.51 1.43
N MET A 14 26.89 0.90 2.16
CA MET A 14 26.83 0.85 3.62
C MET A 14 26.33 -0.50 4.17
N ALA A 15 25.63 -1.30 3.36
CA ALA A 15 24.97 -2.54 3.78
C ALA A 15 25.86 -3.55 4.53
N PRO A 16 27.16 -3.73 4.22
CA PRO A 16 28.02 -4.67 4.97
C PRO A 16 28.13 -4.38 6.48
N SER A 17 27.81 -3.15 6.90
CA SER A 17 27.84 -2.72 8.30
C SER A 17 26.53 -3.00 9.06
N PHE A 18 25.48 -3.46 8.37
CA PHE A 18 24.14 -3.60 8.94
C PHE A 18 23.58 -5.01 8.78
N ALA A 19 22.76 -5.42 9.75
CA ALA A 19 22.03 -6.70 9.68
C ALA A 19 20.71 -6.60 8.90
N GLY A 20 20.24 -5.39 8.60
CA GLY A 20 19.03 -5.10 7.85
C GLY A 20 18.88 -3.60 7.60
N ILE A 21 18.06 -3.23 6.62
CA ILE A 21 17.78 -1.85 6.25
C ILE A 21 16.33 -1.52 6.57
N HIS A 22 16.14 -0.52 7.44
CA HIS A 22 14.84 0.06 7.74
C HIS A 22 14.74 1.40 7.01
N LEU A 23 13.93 1.44 5.95
CA LEU A 23 13.64 2.62 5.15
C LEU A 23 12.48 3.40 5.81
N GLU A 24 12.61 4.72 5.84
CA GLU A 24 11.67 5.63 6.50
C GLU A 24 11.51 6.91 5.66
N ASP A 25 10.32 7.52 5.65
CA ASP A 25 10.08 8.88 5.16
C ASP A 25 10.50 9.11 3.69
N ILE A 26 10.32 8.08 2.84
CA ILE A 26 10.61 8.17 1.41
C ILE A 26 9.32 8.36 0.63
N ALA A 27 9.23 9.49 -0.05
CA ALA A 27 8.06 9.83 -0.87
C ALA A 27 7.72 8.75 -1.91
N ALA A 28 6.42 8.47 -2.04
CA ALA A 28 5.89 7.75 -3.20
C ALA A 28 5.97 8.64 -4.46
N PRO A 29 6.14 8.05 -5.68
CA PRO A 29 6.21 6.62 -5.96
C PRO A 29 7.63 6.03 -5.97
N ARG A 30 8.70 6.84 -5.85
CA ARG A 30 10.09 6.35 -5.94
C ARG A 30 10.44 5.29 -4.90
N VAL A 31 9.80 5.34 -3.72
CA VAL A 31 10.05 4.39 -2.64
C VAL A 31 9.79 2.95 -3.07
N PHE A 32 8.78 2.73 -3.92
CA PHE A 32 8.46 1.39 -4.42
C PHE A 32 9.60 0.80 -5.23
N GLU A 33 10.28 1.63 -6.05
CA GLU A 33 11.43 1.17 -6.82
C GLU A 33 12.67 0.97 -5.94
N ILE A 34 12.91 1.88 -4.98
CA ILE A 34 14.02 1.79 -4.02
C ILE A 34 13.92 0.51 -3.19
N GLU A 35 12.76 0.25 -2.59
CA GLU A 35 12.52 -0.93 -1.78
C GLU A 35 12.69 -2.20 -2.60
N ARG A 36 12.10 -2.26 -3.81
CA ARG A 36 12.24 -3.41 -4.71
C ARG A 36 13.70 -3.69 -5.03
N ARG A 37 14.45 -2.67 -5.45
CA ARG A 37 15.86 -2.82 -5.82
C ARG A 37 16.73 -3.20 -4.64
N LEU A 38 16.57 -2.55 -3.49
CA LEU A 38 17.34 -2.91 -2.31
C LEU A 38 17.03 -4.34 -1.84
N SER A 39 15.77 -4.77 -1.91
CA SER A 39 15.36 -6.13 -1.56
C SER A 39 15.92 -7.19 -2.52
N GLU A 40 16.07 -6.86 -3.81
CA GLU A 40 16.65 -7.75 -4.82
C GLU A 40 18.19 -7.75 -4.81
N GLU A 41 18.81 -6.62 -4.50
CA GLU A 41 20.25 -6.40 -4.62
C GLU A 41 21.03 -6.63 -3.31
N LEU A 42 20.35 -6.72 -2.16
CA LEU A 42 20.95 -6.97 -0.85
C LEU A 42 20.65 -8.38 -0.33
N ASN A 43 21.63 -8.97 0.37
CA ASN A 43 21.47 -10.26 1.06
C ASN A 43 21.01 -10.11 2.52
N ILE A 44 20.50 -8.93 2.89
CA ILE A 44 19.97 -8.60 4.23
C ILE A 44 18.53 -8.11 4.10
N PRO A 45 17.68 -8.28 5.14
CA PRO A 45 16.30 -7.81 5.10
C PRO A 45 16.20 -6.32 4.82
N VAL A 46 15.25 -5.94 3.98
CA VAL A 46 14.86 -4.55 3.71
C VAL A 46 13.39 -4.40 4.08
N TYR A 47 13.09 -3.35 4.83
CA TYR A 47 11.76 -3.06 5.34
C TYR A 47 11.47 -1.58 5.23
N HIS A 48 10.22 -1.20 4.94
CA HIS A 48 9.79 0.19 4.91
C HIS A 48 8.58 0.39 5.83
N ASP A 49 8.73 1.23 6.87
CA ASP A 49 7.72 1.34 7.93
C ASP A 49 6.41 1.96 7.43
N ASP A 50 6.51 3.06 6.67
CA ASP A 50 5.31 3.74 6.14
C ASP A 50 4.51 2.86 5.18
N GLN A 51 5.11 1.78 4.65
CA GLN A 51 4.41 0.78 3.85
C GLN A 51 3.99 -0.40 4.72
N THR A 52 4.93 -1.27 5.05
CA THR A 52 4.65 -2.57 5.64
C THR A 52 4.26 -2.43 7.12
N GLY A 53 4.86 -1.50 7.85
CA GLY A 53 4.54 -1.22 9.25
C GLY A 53 3.09 -0.77 9.40
N THR A 54 2.72 0.26 8.63
CA THR A 54 1.34 0.76 8.58
C THR A 54 0.34 -0.34 8.16
N ALA A 55 0.64 -1.11 7.11
CA ALA A 55 -0.27 -2.16 6.63
C ALA A 55 -0.52 -3.25 7.68
N ILE A 56 0.52 -3.69 8.40
CA ILE A 56 0.41 -4.72 9.45
C ILE A 56 -0.50 -4.25 10.58
N VAL A 57 -0.30 -3.04 11.09
CA VAL A 57 -1.09 -2.54 12.23
C VAL A 57 -2.55 -2.27 11.82
N VAL A 58 -2.80 -1.82 10.59
CA VAL A 58 -4.16 -1.66 10.06
C VAL A 58 -4.88 -3.02 9.97
N LEU A 59 -4.24 -4.05 9.42
CA LEU A 59 -4.85 -5.38 9.34
C LEU A 59 -5.10 -5.96 10.74
N ALA A 60 -4.16 -5.81 11.67
CA ALA A 60 -4.34 -6.25 13.06
C ALA A 60 -5.53 -5.55 13.73
N GLY A 61 -5.66 -4.24 13.53
CA GLY A 61 -6.81 -3.46 14.00
C GLY A 61 -8.14 -3.95 13.40
N LEU A 62 -8.18 -4.17 12.08
CA LEU A 62 -9.36 -4.69 11.38
C LEU A 62 -9.76 -6.10 11.84
N ILE A 63 -8.80 -6.99 12.09
CA ILE A 63 -9.05 -8.32 12.66
C ILE A 63 -9.79 -8.20 13.99
N ASN A 64 -9.33 -7.30 14.87
CA ASN A 64 -9.94 -7.10 16.18
C ASN A 64 -11.31 -6.43 16.08
N ALA A 65 -11.45 -5.40 15.24
CA ALA A 65 -12.72 -4.73 15.01
C ALA A 65 -13.78 -5.70 14.45
N ALA A 66 -13.41 -6.54 13.49
CA ALA A 66 -14.28 -7.55 12.89
C ALA A 66 -14.81 -8.55 13.94
N LYS A 67 -13.95 -8.97 14.89
CA LYS A 67 -14.37 -9.84 16.02
C LYS A 67 -15.40 -9.16 16.91
N VAL A 68 -15.23 -7.87 17.21
CA VAL A 68 -16.15 -7.09 18.06
C VAL A 68 -17.53 -6.98 17.43
N VAL A 69 -17.61 -6.79 16.11
CA VAL A 69 -18.88 -6.68 15.38
C VAL A 69 -19.37 -8.00 14.80
N HIS A 70 -18.72 -9.12 15.14
CA HIS A 70 -19.04 -10.47 14.69
C HIS A 70 -19.14 -10.64 13.16
N LYS A 71 -18.26 -9.97 12.40
CA LYS A 71 -18.17 -10.08 10.94
C LYS A 71 -16.93 -10.85 10.52
N LYS A 72 -16.98 -11.55 9.38
CA LYS A 72 -15.76 -12.10 8.76
C LYS A 72 -15.04 -11.01 7.99
N LEU A 73 -13.70 -11.05 7.94
CA LEU A 73 -12.91 -10.09 7.15
C LEU A 73 -13.33 -10.06 5.68
N SER A 74 -13.58 -11.22 5.08
CA SER A 74 -14.01 -11.36 3.68
C SER A 74 -15.38 -10.71 3.38
N GLU A 75 -16.18 -10.43 4.41
CA GLU A 75 -17.50 -9.78 4.28
C GLU A 75 -17.42 -8.26 4.40
N LEU A 76 -16.31 -7.73 4.90
CA LEU A 76 -16.11 -6.30 5.06
C LEU A 76 -16.03 -5.63 3.69
N LYS A 77 -16.70 -4.48 3.58
CA LYS A 77 -16.46 -3.50 2.52
C LYS A 77 -15.49 -2.47 3.11
N VAL A 78 -14.40 -2.20 2.40
CA VAL A 78 -13.34 -1.32 2.89
C VAL A 78 -13.15 -0.19 1.89
N ILE A 79 -13.05 1.04 2.39
CA ILE A 79 -12.62 2.19 1.62
C ILE A 79 -11.22 2.57 2.09
N ILE A 80 -10.28 2.68 1.16
CA ILE A 80 -8.95 3.24 1.40
C ILE A 80 -8.90 4.60 0.69
N ASN A 81 -8.90 5.67 1.48
CA ASN A 81 -8.80 7.04 0.98
C ASN A 81 -7.36 7.55 1.16
N GLY A 82 -6.69 7.82 0.04
CA GLY A 82 -5.25 8.05 -0.06
C GLY A 82 -4.52 6.75 -0.41
N VAL A 83 -4.12 6.60 -1.67
CA VAL A 83 -3.47 5.39 -2.22
C VAL A 83 -2.00 5.68 -2.53
N GLY A 84 -1.33 6.31 -1.55
CA GLY A 84 0.13 6.48 -1.49
C GLY A 84 0.84 5.22 -1.00
N ALA A 85 2.03 5.35 -0.42
CA ALA A 85 2.83 4.22 0.06
C ALA A 85 2.06 3.31 1.05
N ALA A 86 1.54 3.91 2.12
CA ALA A 86 0.71 3.23 3.12
C ALA A 86 -0.56 2.61 2.53
N GLY A 87 -1.29 3.35 1.69
CA GLY A 87 -2.55 2.89 1.09
C GLY A 87 -2.35 1.70 0.15
N VAL A 88 -1.30 1.74 -0.68
CA VAL A 88 -0.92 0.63 -1.57
C VAL A 88 -0.57 -0.62 -0.76
N ALA A 89 0.30 -0.49 0.25
CA ALA A 89 0.70 -1.61 1.09
C ALA A 89 -0.48 -2.19 1.89
N THR A 90 -1.34 -1.32 2.41
CA THR A 90 -2.57 -1.72 3.09
C THR A 90 -3.49 -2.50 2.15
N ALA A 91 -3.79 -1.99 0.95
CA ALA A 91 -4.61 -2.71 -0.02
C ALA A 91 -4.03 -4.11 -0.32
N LYS A 92 -2.71 -4.23 -0.54
CA LYS A 92 -2.05 -5.52 -0.79
C LYS A 92 -2.25 -6.51 0.35
N ILE A 93 -2.01 -6.10 1.60
CA ILE A 93 -2.13 -7.00 2.75
C ILE A 93 -3.58 -7.40 3.01
N LEU A 94 -4.54 -6.51 2.78
CA LEU A 94 -5.97 -6.82 2.91
C LEU A 94 -6.44 -7.82 1.85
N ILE A 95 -5.97 -7.68 0.59
CA ILE A 95 -6.21 -8.66 -0.47
C ILE A 95 -5.63 -10.02 -0.09
N ALA A 96 -4.39 -10.05 0.41
CA ALA A 96 -3.75 -11.29 0.87
C ALA A 96 -4.50 -11.93 2.06
N ALA A 97 -5.14 -11.12 2.91
CA ALA A 97 -6.02 -11.57 3.98
C ALA A 97 -7.42 -12.02 3.52
N GLY A 98 -7.69 -12.04 2.21
CA GLY A 98 -8.94 -12.53 1.62
C GLY A 98 -10.04 -11.48 1.45
N MET A 99 -9.73 -10.19 1.59
CA MET A 99 -10.69 -9.11 1.39
C MET A 99 -10.66 -8.65 -0.07
N THR A 100 -11.82 -8.69 -0.74
CA THR A 100 -11.90 -8.35 -2.18
C THR A 100 -12.76 -7.11 -2.45
N LYS A 101 -13.64 -6.73 -1.52
CA LYS A 101 -14.52 -5.55 -1.62
C LYS A 101 -13.80 -4.31 -1.08
N ILE A 102 -12.82 -3.82 -1.83
CA ILE A 102 -11.99 -2.67 -1.45
C ILE A 102 -12.20 -1.59 -2.51
N THR A 103 -12.69 -0.43 -2.09
CA THR A 103 -12.75 0.79 -2.91
C THR A 103 -11.51 1.64 -2.63
N LEU A 104 -10.76 1.96 -3.68
CA LEU A 104 -9.57 2.80 -3.61
C LEU A 104 -9.94 4.21 -4.06
N ILE A 105 -9.58 5.22 -3.28
CA ILE A 105 -9.88 6.64 -3.56
C ILE A 105 -8.61 7.45 -3.39
N ASP A 106 -8.34 8.34 -4.34
CA ASP A 106 -7.23 9.28 -4.26
C ASP A 106 -7.64 10.65 -4.82
N VAL A 107 -6.68 11.55 -5.07
CA VAL A 107 -6.91 12.96 -5.45
C VAL A 107 -7.82 13.19 -6.66
N HIS A 108 -8.03 12.17 -7.50
CA HIS A 108 -8.91 12.25 -8.67
C HIS A 108 -10.21 11.42 -8.53
N GLY A 109 -10.56 11.01 -7.31
CA GLY A 109 -11.73 10.20 -7.01
C GLY A 109 -11.42 8.71 -6.87
N VAL A 110 -12.40 7.87 -7.20
CA VAL A 110 -12.23 6.41 -7.22
C VAL A 110 -11.13 6.04 -8.22
N VAL A 111 -10.17 5.22 -7.77
CA VAL A 111 -9.02 4.84 -8.59
C VAL A 111 -9.46 3.89 -9.69
N SER A 112 -9.24 4.26 -10.95
CA SER A 112 -9.57 3.44 -12.11
C SER A 112 -8.31 2.90 -12.77
N GLN A 113 -8.37 1.63 -13.19
CA GLN A 113 -7.28 0.98 -13.93
C GLN A 113 -7.01 1.61 -15.32
N ASN A 114 -7.96 2.37 -15.85
CA ASN A 114 -7.89 3.00 -17.18
C ASN A 114 -7.64 4.51 -17.11
N ASP A 115 -7.41 5.06 -15.91
CA ASP A 115 -7.15 6.49 -15.72
C ASP A 115 -5.66 6.73 -15.56
N ASP A 116 -5.06 7.33 -16.58
CA ASP A 116 -3.62 7.57 -16.66
C ASP A 116 -3.08 8.60 -15.67
N ARG A 117 -3.96 9.31 -14.96
CA ARG A 117 -3.56 10.21 -13.87
C ARG A 117 -3.04 9.46 -12.64
N TYR A 118 -3.47 8.22 -12.44
CA TYR A 118 -2.96 7.35 -11.38
C TYR A 118 -1.69 6.63 -11.81
N ASN A 119 -0.78 6.36 -10.88
CA ASN A 119 0.44 5.62 -11.19
C ASN A 119 0.15 4.11 -11.42
N SER A 120 1.16 3.38 -11.93
CA SER A 120 1.02 1.95 -12.23
C SER A 120 0.61 1.10 -11.03
N TYR A 121 1.13 1.39 -9.83
CA TYR A 121 0.81 0.66 -8.60
C TYR A 121 -0.66 0.81 -8.20
N GLN A 122 -1.19 2.02 -8.29
CA GLN A 122 -2.61 2.32 -8.04
C GLN A 122 -3.51 1.60 -9.05
N ARG A 123 -3.19 1.70 -10.35
CA ARG A 123 -3.98 1.06 -11.41
C ARG A 123 -3.94 -0.48 -11.35
N GLU A 124 -2.80 -1.06 -10.95
CA GLU A 124 -2.67 -2.50 -10.76
C GLU A 124 -3.53 -2.99 -9.59
N LEU A 125 -3.60 -2.23 -8.48
CA LEU A 125 -4.46 -2.57 -7.37
C LEU A 125 -5.94 -2.50 -7.73
N ALA A 126 -6.36 -1.48 -8.48
CA ALA A 126 -7.74 -1.35 -8.95
C ALA A 126 -8.22 -2.56 -9.78
N ARG A 127 -7.30 -3.32 -10.41
CA ARG A 127 -7.61 -4.57 -11.13
C ARG A 127 -7.91 -5.76 -10.21
N LYS A 128 -7.43 -5.72 -8.97
CA LYS A 128 -7.45 -6.86 -8.04
C LYS A 128 -8.62 -6.80 -7.05
N VAL A 129 -9.41 -5.73 -7.09
CA VAL A 129 -10.46 -5.44 -6.10
C VAL A 129 -11.79 -5.13 -6.77
N SER A 130 -12.87 -5.38 -6.04
CA SER A 130 -14.23 -4.97 -6.39
C SER A 130 -14.55 -3.66 -5.68
N GLN A 131 -14.68 -2.59 -6.46
CA GLN A 131 -14.96 -1.23 -5.96
C GLN A 131 -16.46 -0.94 -5.97
N ALA A 132 -16.91 -0.12 -5.02
CA ALA A 132 -18.26 0.43 -5.04
C ALA A 132 -18.47 1.35 -6.26
N ALA A 133 -19.73 1.48 -6.69
CA ALA A 133 -20.09 2.44 -7.74
C ALA A 133 -20.08 3.87 -7.18
N GLY A 134 -19.52 4.80 -7.94
CA GLY A 134 -19.36 6.20 -7.56
C GLY A 134 -18.06 6.78 -8.10
N GLU A 135 -17.92 8.10 -8.07
CA GLU A 135 -16.70 8.79 -8.53
C GLU A 135 -15.94 9.43 -7.37
N THR A 136 -16.65 9.88 -6.33
CA THR A 136 -16.09 10.60 -5.18
C THR A 136 -16.16 9.78 -3.90
N LEU A 137 -15.50 10.26 -2.84
CA LEU A 137 -15.63 9.68 -1.50
C LEU A 137 -17.08 9.71 -1.00
N ASP A 138 -17.79 10.82 -1.23
CA ASP A 138 -19.17 10.99 -0.78
C ASP A 138 -20.12 9.99 -1.45
N ASP A 139 -19.90 9.69 -2.73
CA ASP A 139 -20.70 8.71 -3.48
C ASP A 139 -20.60 7.30 -2.87
N VAL A 140 -19.38 6.92 -2.43
CA VAL A 140 -19.08 5.52 -2.07
C VAL A 140 -19.12 5.24 -0.57
N ILE A 141 -19.04 6.26 0.28
CA ILE A 141 -19.11 6.12 1.74
C ILE A 141 -20.54 5.85 2.22
N THR A 142 -21.54 6.29 1.45
CA THR A 142 -22.95 6.12 1.78
C THR A 142 -23.38 4.65 1.63
N GLY A 143 -23.84 4.02 2.71
CA GLY A 143 -24.32 2.61 2.70
C GLY A 143 -23.24 1.53 2.88
N GLN A 144 -22.07 1.92 3.39
CA GLN A 144 -21.00 1.01 3.86
C GLN A 144 -21.29 0.48 5.26
#